data_AF-A0A398D8V0-F1
#
_entry.id   AF-A0A398D8V0-F1
#
_cell.length_a   1.000
_cell.length_b   1.000
_cell.length_c   1.000
_cell.angle_alpha   90.00
_cell.angle_beta   90.00
_cell.angle_gamma   90.00
#
_symmetry.space_group_name_H-M   'P 1'
#
loop_
_entity.id
_entity.type
_entity.pdbx_description
1 polymer ?
#
loop_
_entity_poly.entity_id
_entity_poly.type
_entity_poly.pdbx_seq_one_letter_code
_entity_poly.pdbx_strand_id
1 'polypeptide(L)'
;MSLLYLFRKYPGANRNEITALAGLDPVQRQSGSFLQGGRKISGAGDPLLRKVLYLACMNRIQHNECIQAFYKHLVTDNHNKPNVALVACMRKLLLIAHHLYVTKSKYRALQHDANTCLSS
;
A
#
# COMPACT_ATOMS: atom_id res chain seq x y z
N MET A 1 11.73 4.74 11.94
CA MET A 1 12.30 6.02 11.45
C MET A 1 12.35 6.14 9.92
N SER A 2 12.28 5.05 9.16
CA SER A 2 12.39 5.01 7.69
C SER A 2 11.22 5.68 6.94
N LEU A 3 9.97 5.53 7.39
CA LEU A 3 8.81 6.13 6.71
C LEU A 3 8.80 7.67 6.80
N LEU A 4 9.07 8.23 7.98
CA LEU A 4 9.13 9.68 8.16
C LEU A 4 10.33 10.31 7.41
N TYR A 5 11.45 9.58 7.33
CA TYR A 5 12.60 9.99 6.51
C TYR A 5 12.21 10.13 5.03
N LEU A 6 11.45 9.17 4.49
CA LEU A 6 10.97 9.23 3.10
C LEU A 6 10.17 10.51 2.83
N PHE A 7 9.18 10.81 3.68
CA PHE A 7 8.32 11.98 3.51
C PHE A 7 9.06 13.31 3.68
N ARG A 8 10.06 13.35 4.56
CA ARG A 8 10.89 14.54 4.76
C ARG A 8 11.88 14.75 3.62
N LYS A 9 12.39 13.68 3.02
CA LYS A 9 13.29 13.72 1.87
C LYS A 9 12.57 14.13 0.58
N TYR A 10 11.30 13.74 0.43
CA TYR A 10 10.48 14.03 -0.75
C TYR A 10 9.16 14.72 -0.37
N PRO A 11 9.19 16.01 0.02
CA PRO A 11 8.00 16.72 0.51
C PRO A 11 6.97 17.07 -0.57
N GLY A 12 7.37 17.09 -1.85
CA GLY A 12 6.51 17.41 -3.00
C GLY A 12 6.06 16.20 -3.81
N ALA A 13 6.31 14.97 -3.32
CA ALA A 13 6.04 13.78 -4.10
C ALA A 13 4.54 13.49 -4.20
N ASN A 14 4.08 13.15 -5.41
CA ASN A 14 2.69 12.78 -5.66
C ASN A 14 2.43 11.31 -5.26
N ARG A 15 1.15 10.92 -5.22
CA ARG A 15 0.65 9.60 -4.81
C ARG A 15 1.38 8.44 -5.50
N ASN A 16 1.63 8.58 -6.80
CA ASN A 16 2.31 7.56 -7.61
C ASN A 16 3.82 7.52 -7.34
N GLU A 17 4.45 8.68 -7.14
CA GLU A 17 5.89 8.79 -6.86
C GLU A 17 6.22 8.20 -5.50
N ILE A 18 5.43 8.48 -4.47
CA ILE A 18 5.58 7.87 -3.15
C ILE A 18 5.41 6.35 -3.20
N THR A 19 4.45 5.86 -4.00
CA THR A 19 4.25 4.42 -4.18
C THR A 19 5.45 3.77 -4.87
N ALA A 20 6.03 4.43 -5.88
CA ALA A 20 7.20 3.96 -6.60
C ALA A 20 8.46 3.97 -5.73
N LEU A 21 8.68 5.05 -4.96
CA LEU A 21 9.78 5.18 -4.01
C LEU A 21 9.71 4.12 -2.90
N ALA A 22 8.50 3.71 -2.51
CA ALA A 22 8.28 2.62 -1.55
C ALA A 22 8.40 1.22 -2.18
N GLY A 23 8.50 1.13 -3.50
CA GLY A 23 8.60 -0.14 -4.23
C GLY A 23 7.34 -1.00 -4.14
N LEU A 24 6.16 -0.34 -4.16
CA LEU A 24 4.84 -0.98 -4.11
C LEU A 24 4.08 -0.84 -5.45
N ASP A 25 4.69 -0.20 -6.44
CA ASP A 25 4.14 -0.04 -7.79
C ASP A 25 4.30 -1.33 -8.60
N PRO A 26 3.30 -1.71 -9.41
CA PRO A 26 3.40 -2.87 -10.29
C PRO A 26 4.29 -2.54 -11.51
N VAL A 27 5.40 -3.26 -11.66
CA VAL A 27 6.29 -3.17 -12.82
C VAL A 27 5.94 -4.26 -13.82
N GLN A 28 5.76 -3.85 -15.09
CA GLN A 28 5.74 -4.78 -16.22
C GLN A 28 7.18 -5.06 -16.65
N ARG A 29 7.61 -6.33 -16.61
CA ARG A 29 8.90 -6.71 -17.23
C ARG A 29 8.66 -6.89 -18.73
N GLN A 30 9.17 -5.97 -19.53
CA GLN A 30 9.20 -6.05 -20.99
C GLN A 30 10.66 -6.21 -21.48
N SER A 31 11.37 -7.23 -20.99
CA SER A 31 12.68 -7.61 -21.56
C SER A 31 12.48 -8.77 -22.52
N GLY A 32 13.08 -8.67 -23.70
CA GLY A 32 12.87 -9.50 -24.89
C GLY A 32 12.63 -11.00 -24.68
N SER A 33 11.81 -11.55 -25.57
CA SER A 33 11.52 -12.98 -25.78
C SER A 33 10.74 -13.76 -24.71
N PHE A 34 10.31 -13.15 -23.61
CA PHE A 34 9.39 -13.82 -22.67
C PHE A 34 8.24 -12.91 -22.22
N LEU A 35 7.28 -12.69 -23.12
CA LEU A 35 6.10 -11.82 -22.94
C LEU A 35 5.05 -12.35 -21.93
N GLN A 36 5.40 -13.34 -21.11
CA GLN A 36 4.50 -13.98 -20.12
C GLN A 36 4.91 -13.74 -18.66
N GLY A 37 5.82 -12.78 -18.41
CA GLY A 37 6.17 -12.38 -17.05
C GLY A 37 5.07 -11.52 -16.44
N GLY A 38 4.14 -12.11 -15.68
CA GLY A 38 3.06 -11.39 -14.99
C GLY A 38 3.54 -10.20 -14.15
N ARG A 39 2.63 -9.26 -13.85
CA ARG A 39 2.91 -8.02 -13.10
C ARG A 39 3.53 -8.35 -11.74
N LYS A 40 4.73 -7.84 -11.45
CA LYS A 40 5.40 -7.96 -10.13
C LYS A 40 5.57 -6.58 -9.52
N ILE A 41 5.58 -6.49 -8.19
CA ILE A 41 5.94 -5.24 -7.52
C ILE A 41 7.39 -4.85 -7.84
N SER A 42 7.66 -3.55 -7.91
CA SER A 42 9.01 -3.05 -8.13
C SER A 42 9.89 -3.41 -6.93
N GLY A 43 11.06 -3.99 -7.22
CA GLY A 43 12.11 -4.21 -6.22
C GLY A 43 12.91 -2.95 -5.90
N ALA A 44 12.62 -1.83 -6.55
CA ALA A 44 13.46 -0.63 -6.59
C ALA A 44 13.38 0.25 -5.32
N GLY A 45 12.32 0.09 -4.51
CA GLY A 45 12.17 0.81 -3.24
C GLY A 45 12.91 0.18 -2.05
N ASP A 46 12.98 0.94 -0.95
CA ASP A 46 13.67 0.54 0.29
C ASP A 46 13.09 -0.77 0.89
N PRO A 47 13.89 -1.86 0.99
CA PRO A 47 13.46 -3.12 1.59
C PRO A 47 12.98 -2.99 3.04
N LEU A 48 13.57 -2.09 3.83
CA LEU A 48 13.17 -1.85 5.21
C LEU A 48 11.79 -1.21 5.27
N LEU A 49 11.51 -0.26 4.37
CA LEU A 49 10.21 0.38 4.28
C LEU A 49 9.12 -0.65 3.94
N ARG A 50 9.40 -1.55 2.98
CA ARG A 50 8.50 -2.65 2.63
C ARG A 50 8.23 -3.56 3.82
N LYS A 51 9.26 -3.92 4.60
CA LYS A 51 9.12 -4.77 5.79
C LYS A 51 8.27 -4.11 6.88
N VAL A 52 8.48 -2.82 7.14
CA VAL A 52 7.69 -2.04 8.11
C VAL A 52 6.23 -1.94 7.67
N LEU A 53 5.97 -1.65 6.38
CA LEU A 53 4.62 -1.59 5.84
C LEU A 53 3.92 -2.95 5.86
N TYR A 54 4.64 -4.04 5.56
CA TYR A 54 4.12 -5.40 5.68
C TYR A 54 3.67 -5.70 7.12
N LEU A 55 4.53 -5.43 8.10
CA LEU A 55 4.22 -5.68 9.52
C LEU A 55 3.05 -4.80 10.00
N ALA A 56 3.03 -3.53 9.63
CA ALA A 56 1.93 -2.62 9.94
C ALA A 56 0.61 -3.12 9.33
N CYS A 57 0.65 -3.59 8.08
CA CYS A 57 -0.50 -4.15 7.39
C CYS A 57 -1.02 -5.42 8.07
N MET A 58 -0.13 -6.34 8.44
CA MET A 58 -0.50 -7.57 9.17
C MET A 58 -1.21 -7.27 10.49
N ASN A 59 -0.64 -6.39 11.31
CA ASN A 59 -1.25 -5.98 12.58
C ASN A 59 -2.62 -5.31 12.35
N ARG A 60 -2.74 -4.50 11.30
CA ARG A 60 -4.01 -3.83 10.97
C ARG A 60 -5.08 -4.80 10.48
N ILE A 61 -4.73 -5.81 9.68
CA ILE A 61 -5.68 -6.84 9.26
C ILE A 61 -6.21 -7.63 10.46
N GLN A 62 -5.40 -7.83 11.50
CA GLN A 62 -5.80 -8.55 12.71
C GLN A 62 -6.68 -7.73 13.66
N HIS A 63 -6.38 -6.43 13.82
CA HIS A 63 -7.04 -5.59 14.84
C HIS A 63 -8.06 -4.59 14.28
N ASN A 64 -8.15 -4.40 12.96
CA ASN A 64 -9.03 -3.41 12.35
C ASN A 64 -9.93 -4.06 11.30
N GLU A 65 -11.21 -4.16 11.65
CA GLU A 65 -12.25 -4.81 10.83
C GLU A 65 -12.37 -4.21 9.44
N CYS A 66 -12.16 -2.90 9.30
CA CYS A 66 -12.22 -2.20 8.02
C CYS A 66 -11.11 -2.63 7.04
N ILE A 67 -9.87 -2.75 7.52
CA ILE A 67 -8.76 -3.21 6.69
C ILE A 67 -8.88 -4.70 6.42
N GLN A 68 -9.40 -5.47 7.39
CA GLN A 68 -9.71 -6.89 7.20
C GLN A 68 -10.78 -7.09 6.13
N ALA A 69 -11.86 -6.31 6.14
CA ALA A 69 -12.92 -6.36 5.14
C ALA A 69 -12.40 -5.99 3.75
N PHE A 70 -11.57 -4.93 3.65
CA PHE A 70 -10.92 -4.55 2.40
C PHE A 70 -10.01 -5.66 1.87
N TYR A 71 -9.20 -6.29 2.73
CA TYR A 71 -8.36 -7.43 2.36
C TYR A 71 -9.20 -8.63 1.88
N LYS A 72 -10.27 -8.98 2.60
CA LYS A 72 -11.19 -10.05 2.23
C LYS A 72 -11.84 -9.76 0.87
N HIS A 73 -12.40 -8.57 0.67
CA HIS A 73 -13.00 -8.13 -0.60
C HIS A 73 -12.01 -8.24 -1.79
N LEU A 74 -10.74 -7.89 -1.59
CA LEU A 74 -9.70 -8.06 -2.61
C LEU A 74 -9.46 -9.53 -2.97
N VAL A 75 -9.53 -10.44 -2.00
CA VAL A 75 -9.28 -11.87 -2.21
C VAL A 75 -10.53 -12.59 -2.74
N THR A 76 -11.71 -12.28 -2.21
CA THR A 76 -12.97 -12.95 -2.54
C THR A 76 -13.59 -12.41 -3.81
N ASP A 77 -13.76 -11.09 -3.91
CA ASP A 77 -14.62 -10.48 -4.93
C ASP A 77 -13.80 -10.11 -6.17
N ASN A 78 -12.53 -9.76 -5.98
CA ASN A 78 -11.60 -9.46 -7.07
C ASN A 78 -10.71 -10.65 -7.45
N HIS A 79 -10.89 -11.80 -6.80
CA HIS A 79 -10.11 -13.03 -7.00
C HIS A 79 -8.58 -12.81 -7.02
N ASN A 80 -8.09 -11.80 -6.30
CA ASN A 80 -6.66 -11.53 -6.27
C ASN A 80 -5.93 -12.55 -5.40
N LYS A 81 -4.70 -12.89 -5.82
CA LYS A 81 -3.80 -13.68 -4.97
C LYS A 81 -3.61 -12.97 -3.63
N PRO A 82 -3.52 -13.68 -2.50
CA PRO A 82 -3.41 -13.09 -1.16
C PRO A 82 -2.22 -12.13 -1.04
N ASN A 83 -1.10 -12.46 -1.68
CA ASN A 83 0.08 -11.58 -1.71
C ASN A 83 -0.17 -10.26 -2.46
N VAL A 84 -1.00 -10.26 -3.50
CA VAL A 84 -1.38 -9.07 -4.26
C VAL A 84 -2.34 -8.20 -3.44
N ALA A 85 -3.30 -8.83 -2.76
CA ALA A 85 -4.19 -8.14 -1.83
C ALA A 85 -3.40 -7.47 -0.69
N LEU A 86 -2.38 -8.13 -0.14
CA LEU A 86 -1.50 -7.54 0.88
C LEU A 86 -0.74 -6.31 0.37
N VAL A 87 -0.17 -6.38 -0.83
CA VAL A 87 0.50 -5.23 -1.45
C VAL A 87 -0.49 -4.07 -1.64
N ALA A 88 -1.72 -4.34 -2.07
CA ALA A 88 -2.76 -3.32 -2.21
C ALA A 88 -3.11 -2.67 -0.85
N CYS A 89 -3.22 -3.45 0.22
CA CYS A 89 -3.43 -2.94 1.57
C CYS A 89 -2.25 -2.09 2.06
N MET A 90 -1.00 -2.52 1.83
CA MET A 90 0.19 -1.73 2.15
C MET A 90 0.21 -0.40 1.40
N ARG A 91 -0.16 -0.41 0.11
CA ARG A 91 -0.28 0.82 -0.68
C ARG A 91 -1.35 1.73 -0.08
N LYS A 92 -2.53 1.21 0.28
CA LYS A 92 -3.59 2.01 0.93
C LYS A 92 -3.09 2.69 2.21
N LEU A 93 -2.38 1.96 3.06
CA LEU A 93 -1.79 2.50 4.29
C LEU A 93 -0.75 3.60 4.03
N LEU A 94 0.14 3.38 3.06
CA LEU A 94 1.14 4.36 2.67
C LEU A 94 0.50 5.67 2.20
N LEU A 95 -0.56 5.58 1.39
CA LEU A 95 -1.25 6.75 0.87
C LEU A 95 -2.01 7.53 1.95
N ILE A 96 -2.62 6.82 2.91
CA ILE A 96 -3.23 7.45 4.09
C ILE A 96 -2.16 8.20 4.88
N ALA A 97 -1.02 7.55 5.16
CA ALA A 97 0.08 8.18 5.90
C ALA A 97 0.64 9.42 5.18
N HIS A 98 0.82 9.34 3.86
CA HIS A 98 1.28 10.46 3.06
C HIS A 98 0.29 11.63 3.08
N HIS A 99 -1.01 11.33 2.92
CA HIS A 99 -2.04 12.36 2.98
C HIS A 99 -2.09 13.05 4.34
N LEU A 100 -2.01 12.30 5.45
CA LEU A 100 -1.96 12.88 6.80
C LEU A 100 -0.74 13.79 6.99
N TYR A 101 0.41 13.39 6.44
CA TYR A 101 1.63 14.18 6.50
C TYR A 101 1.50 15.51 5.74
N VAL A 102 0.97 15.49 4.51
CA VAL A 102 0.77 16.68 3.67
C VAL A 102 -0.27 17.62 4.29
N THR A 103 -1.43 17.08 4.69
CA THR A 103 -2.55 17.87 5.24
C THR A 103 -2.32 18.28 6.70
N LYS A 104 -1.24 17.78 7.35
CA LYS A 104 -0.92 18.00 8.78
C LYS A 104 -2.10 17.77 9.73
N SER A 105 -3.00 16.88 9.33
CA SER A 105 -4.26 16.64 10.03
C SER A 105 -4.15 15.43 10.95
N LYS A 106 -4.92 15.42 12.04
CA LYS A 106 -4.99 14.27 12.93
C LYS A 106 -5.62 13.10 12.19
N TYR A 107 -5.09 11.89 12.42
CA TYR A 107 -5.74 10.68 11.93
C TYR A 107 -7.12 10.57 12.55
N ARG A 108 -8.16 10.72 11.73
CA ARG A 108 -9.53 10.37 12.11
C ARG A 108 -9.66 8.88 11.87
N ALA A 109 -9.95 8.12 12.92
CA ALA A 109 -10.27 6.71 12.77
C ALA A 109 -11.41 6.59 11.74
N LEU A 110 -11.22 5.75 10.73
CA LEU A 110 -12.30 5.38 9.83
C LEU A 110 -13.41 4.81 10.73
N GLN A 111 -14.54 5.52 10.81
CA GLN A 111 -15.71 5.04 11.53
C GLN A 111 -16.08 3.67 10.94
N HIS A 112 -16.55 2.74 11.78
CA HIS A 112 -16.84 1.32 11.51
C HIS A 112 -17.94 1.09 10.45
N ASP A 113 -18.09 1.98 9.49
CA ASP A 113 -19.05 1.89 8.41
C ASP A 113 -18.39 1.08 7.29
N ALA A 114 -18.79 -0.19 7.18
CA ALA A 114 -18.26 -1.15 6.20
C ALA A 114 -18.18 -0.59 4.76
N ASN A 115 -19.05 0.37 4.44
CA ASN A 115 -19.13 1.03 3.13
C ASN A 115 -18.01 2.05 2.88
N THR A 116 -17.51 2.73 3.90
CA THR A 116 -16.40 3.71 3.79
C THR A 116 -15.05 3.02 3.65
N CYS A 117 -14.96 1.77 4.11
CA CYS A 117 -13.73 1.00 4.14
C CYS A 117 -13.41 0.30 2.81
N LEU A 118 -14.41 0.18 1.93
CA LEU A 118 -14.31 -0.38 0.58
C LEU A 118 -14.01 0.65 -0.51
N SER A 119 -14.28 1.94 -0.27
CA SER A 119 -13.94 3.00 -1.22
C SER A 119 -12.43 3.29 -1.25
N SER A 120 -11.93 3.40 -2.48
CA SER A 120 -10.53 3.54 -2.92
C SER A 120 -10.05 4.98 -2.98
#